data_AF-A0A7V0UH33-F1
#
_entry.id   AF-A0A7V0UH33-F1
#
_cell.length_a   1.000
_cell.length_b   1.000
_cell.length_c   1.000
_cell.angle_alpha   90.00
_cell.angle_beta   90.00
_cell.angle_gamma   90.00
#
_symmetry.space_group_name_H-M   'P 1'
#
loop_
_entity.id
_entity.type
_entity.pdbx_description
1 polymer ?
#
loop_
_entity_poly.entity_id
_entity_poly.type
_entity_poly.pdbx_seq_one_letter_code
_entity_poly.pdbx_strand_id
1 'polypeptide(L)' 'MPHSFADNQFDEAVGRHVIEHVRNPMAVTSELRRITRPGGLIKSDRAAT' A
#
# COMPACT_ATOMS: atom_id res chain seq x y z
N MET A 1 -9.43 -10.45 5.87
CA MET A 1 -8.63 -10.40 7.11
C MET A 1 -7.65 -9.26 6.97
N PRO A 2 -7.61 -8.30 7.92
CA PRO A 2 -6.58 -7.25 7.90
C PRO A 2 -5.20 -7.91 8.03
N HIS A 3 -4.18 -7.35 7.35
CA HIS A 3 -2.80 -7.83 7.49
C HIS A 3 -2.33 -7.65 8.93
N SER A 4 -1.46 -8.55 9.42
CA SER A 4 -0.94 -8.60 10.79
C SER A 4 -0.16 -7.37 11.26
N PHE A 5 -0.08 -6.33 10.44
CA PHE A 5 0.55 -5.05 10.75
C PHE A 5 -0.39 -4.12 11.51
N ALA A 6 0.17 -3.42 12.49
CA ALA A 6 -0.56 -2.43 13.26
C ALA A 6 -0.84 -1.17 12.42
N ASP A 7 -1.82 -0.39 12.86
CA ASP A 7 -2.10 0.91 12.25
C ASP A 7 -0.91 1.85 12.44
N ASN A 8 -0.64 2.69 11.44
CA ASN A 8 0.40 3.72 11.47
C ASN A 8 1.82 3.21 11.80
N GLN A 9 2.11 1.94 11.53
CA GLN A 9 3.38 1.29 11.82
C GLN A 9 4.54 1.76 10.93
N PHE A 10 4.24 2.17 9.68
CA PHE A 10 5.27 2.47 8.68
C PHE A 10 5.31 3.94 8.27
N ASP A 11 6.53 4.46 8.06
CA ASP A 11 6.76 5.78 7.45
C ASP A 11 6.52 5.79 5.93
N GLU A 12 6.77 4.66 5.26
CA GLU A 12 6.67 4.53 3.81
C GLU A 12 6.19 3.14 3.39
N ALA A 13 5.29 3.09 2.41
CA ALA A 13 4.88 1.87 1.72
C ALA A 13 5.12 2.01 0.21
N VAL A 14 5.76 1.00 -0.40
CA VAL A 14 6.11 1.01 -1.83
C VAL A 14 5.59 -0.25 -2.50
N GLY A 15 4.69 -0.09 -3.48
CA GLY A 15 4.23 -1.16 -4.36
C GLY A 15 4.85 -1.05 -5.75
N ARG A 16 5.84 -1.91 -6.05
CA ARG A 16 6.53 -1.92 -7.35
C ARG A 16 5.91 -2.93 -8.31
N HIS A 17 5.20 -2.44 -9.34
CA HIS A 17 4.62 -3.27 -10.41
C HIS A 17 3.63 -4.34 -9.92
N VAL A 18 3.02 -4.14 -8.75
CA VAL A 18 2.14 -5.14 -8.11
C VAL A 18 0.69 -4.68 -8.01
N ILE A 19 0.43 -3.36 -8.03
CA ILE A 19 -0.91 -2.82 -7.77
C ILE A 19 -1.86 -3.10 -8.96
N GLU A 20 -1.33 -3.24 -10.17
CA GLU A 20 -2.06 -3.60 -11.38
C GLU A 20 -2.54 -5.06 -11.41
N HIS A 21 -1.90 -5.93 -10.62
CA HIS A 21 -2.19 -7.37 -10.62
C HIS A 21 -3.15 -7.79 -9.49
N VAL A 22 -3.45 -6.89 -8.55
CA VAL A 22 -4.38 -7.21 -7.46
C VAL A 22 -5.83 -7.07 -7.91
N ARG A 23 -6.67 -8.00 -7.43
CA ARG A 23 -8.10 -8.06 -7.78
C ARG A 23 -8.89 -6.82 -7.34
N ASN A 24 -8.50 -6.19 -6.24
CA ASN A 24 -9.14 -4.98 -5.73
C ASN A 24 -8.09 -3.96 -5.28
N PRO A 25 -7.63 -3.09 -6.20
CA PRO A 25 -6.64 -2.06 -5.90
C PRO A 25 -7.08 -1.13 -4.77
N MET A 26 -8.38 -0.77 -4.70
CA MET A 26 -8.90 0.12 -3.66
C MET A 26 -8.78 -0.48 -2.25
N ALA A 27 -9.07 -1.78 -2.11
CA ALA A 27 -8.90 -2.46 -0.83
C ALA A 27 -7.43 -2.51 -0.41
N VAL A 28 -6.51 -2.74 -1.36
CA VAL A 28 -5.06 -2.73 -1.09
C VAL A 28 -4.59 -1.34 -0.71
N THR A 29 -4.97 -0.29 -1.44
CA THR A 29 -4.60 1.09 -1.10
C THR A 29 -5.19 1.52 0.26
N SER A 30 -6.38 1.05 0.61
CA SER A 30 -6.98 1.28 1.93
C SER A 30 -6.18 0.63 3.05
N GLU A 31 -5.75 -0.63 2.88
CA GLU A 31 -4.88 -1.30 3.84
C GLU A 31 -3.48 -0.66 3.93
N LEU A 32 -2.88 -0.26 2.81
CA LEU A 32 -1.61 0.48 2.81
C LEU A 32 -1.75 1.79 3.59
N ARG A 33 -2.85 2.52 3.41
CA ARG A 33 -3.14 3.73 4.19
C ARG A 33 -3.35 3.46 5.69
N ARG A 34 -3.91 2.31 6.06
CA ARG A 34 -4.10 1.95 7.48
C ARG A 34 -2.75 1.75 8.18
N ILE A 35 -1.83 1.04 7.54
CA ILE A 35 -0.55 0.68 8.13
C ILE A 35 0.51 1.79 8.01
N THR A 36 0.33 2.74 7.10
CA THR A 36 1.20 3.92 6.97
C THR A 36 0.72 5.05 7.89
N ARG A 37 1.64 5.65 8.64
CA ARG A 37 1.30 6.73 9.58
C ARG A 37 0.74 7.98 8.89
N PRO A 38 0.03 8.87 9.61
CA PRO A 38 -0.35 10.16 9.05
C PRO A 38 0.91 10.94 8.61
N GLY A 39 0.89 11.42 7.36
CA GLY A 39 2.05 12.08 6.74
C GLY A 39 3.13 11.13 6.21
N GLY A 40 2.96 9.81 6.32
CA GLY A 40 3.80 8.83 5.65
C GLY A 40 3.55 8.76 4.14
N LEU A 41 4.48 8.16 3.42
CA LEU A 41 4.45 8.10 1.95
C LEU A 41 3.90 6.77 1.46
N ILE A 42 3.05 6.81 0.44
CA ILE A 42 2.60 5.63 -0.29
C ILE A 42 2.97 5.84 -1.75
N LYS A 43 3.84 4.97 -2.28
CA LYS A 43 4.30 5.03 -3.67
C LYS A 43 3.88 3.77 -4.40
N SER A 44 3.46 3.95 -5.65
CA SER A 44 3.20 2.85 -6.56
C SER A 44 3.64 3.22 -7.96
N ASP A 45 4.45 2.37 -8.57
CA ASP A 45 4.91 2.52 -9.95
C ASP A 45 4.48 1.32 -10.79
N ARG A 46 4.16 1.61 -12.05
CA ARG A 46 3.84 0.60 -13.07
C ARG A 46 5.11 0.16 -13.77
N ALA A 47 5.13 -1.07 -14.26
CA ALA A 47 6.25 -1.53 -15.09
C ALA A 47 6.41 -0.60 -16.29
N ALA A 48 7.61 -0.07 -16.51
CA ALA A 48 7.92 0.65 -17.74
C ALA A 48 7.80 -0.35 -18.90
N THR A 49 6.92 -0.05 -19.86
CA THR A 49 6.75 -0.83 -21.10
C THR A 49 7.95 -0.63 -22.01
#